data_AF-A0A948RDQ1-F1
#
_entry.id   AF-A0A948RDQ1-F1
#
_cell.length_a   1.000
_cell.length_b   1.000
_cell.length_c   1.000
_cell.angle_alpha   90.00
_cell.angle_beta   90.00
_cell.angle_gamma   90.00
#
_symmetry.space_group_name_H-M   'P 1'
#
loop_
_entity.id
_entity.type
_entity.pdbx_description
1 polymer ?
#
loop_
_entity_poly.entity_id
_entity_poly.type
_entity_poly.pdbx_seq_one_letter_code
_entity_poly.pdbx_strand_id
1 'polypeptide(L)'
;MAKTDIGPPDYREMLPEVIAKNYGKWKYHENIKPGVYKHVSETGDEVYTVRCGSAKLVSTDFIRDLCGIADKYCDGHIRFTSRYNPEFL
;
A
#
# COMPACT_ATOMS: atom_id res chain seq x y z
N MET A 1 13.84 17.81 -26.07
CA MET A 1 13.07 16.71 -26.71
C MET A 1 12.38 15.95 -25.59
N ALA A 2 11.08 15.66 -25.70
CA ALA A 2 10.36 14.93 -24.65
C ALA A 2 10.84 13.47 -24.60
N LYS A 3 10.90 12.88 -23.40
CA LYS A 3 11.22 11.45 -23.24
C LYS A 3 9.99 10.61 -23.65
N THR A 4 10.19 9.58 -24.46
CA THR A 4 9.17 8.60 -24.88
C THR A 4 9.58 7.19 -24.44
N ASP A 5 8.67 6.23 -24.47
CA ASP A 5 8.94 4.80 -24.21
C ASP A 5 9.55 4.50 -22.82
N ILE A 6 9.23 5.35 -21.83
CA ILE A 6 9.81 5.26 -20.48
C ILE A 6 9.13 4.24 -19.55
N GLY A 7 7.98 3.67 -19.95
CA GLY A 7 7.22 2.74 -19.13
C GLY A 7 6.67 3.36 -17.83
N PRO A 8 6.18 2.53 -16.90
CA PRO A 8 5.81 2.98 -15.57
C PRO A 8 7.05 3.17 -14.67
N PRO A 9 6.95 3.97 -13.59
CA PRO A 9 7.94 3.94 -12.51
C PRO A 9 8.11 2.52 -11.95
N ASP A 10 9.32 2.16 -11.53
CA ASP A 10 9.52 0.87 -10.85
C ASP A 10 8.78 0.88 -9.51
N TYR A 11 7.85 -0.05 -9.33
CA TYR A 11 7.07 -0.15 -8.10
C TYR A 11 7.95 -0.39 -6.87
N ARG A 12 9.16 -0.94 -7.03
CA ARG A 12 10.10 -1.17 -5.93
C ARG A 12 10.54 0.13 -5.26
N GLU A 13 10.53 1.24 -5.99
CA GLU A 13 10.84 2.57 -5.46
C GLU A 13 9.70 3.14 -4.59
N MET A 14 8.51 2.52 -4.62
CA MET A 14 7.31 2.97 -3.92
C MET A 14 6.90 2.04 -2.78
N LEU A 15 7.64 0.96 -2.53
CA LEU A 15 7.33 0.00 -1.46
C LEU A 15 7.69 0.56 -0.08
N PRO A 16 6.85 0.33 0.95
CA PRO A 16 7.27 0.50 2.34
C PRO A 16 8.51 -0.35 2.62
N GLU A 17 9.42 0.14 3.47
CA GLU A 17 10.68 -0.54 3.79
C GLU A 17 10.46 -1.97 4.30
N VAL A 18 9.47 -2.17 5.17
CA VAL A 18 9.12 -3.50 5.70
C VAL A 18 8.70 -4.47 4.59
N ILE A 19 8.04 -3.97 3.54
CA ILE A 19 7.64 -4.78 2.38
C ILE A 19 8.83 -5.05 1.47
N ALA A 20 9.67 -4.05 1.21
CA ALA A 20 10.87 -4.20 0.38
C ALA A 20 11.83 -5.23 0.98
N LYS A 21 12.11 -5.13 2.30
CA LYS A 21 12.98 -6.06 3.05
C LYS A 21 12.48 -7.50 3.01
N ASN A 22 11.16 -7.69 3.05
CA ASN A 22 10.52 -9.00 3.15
C ASN A 22 9.87 -9.46 1.83
N TYR A 23 10.23 -8.85 0.70
CA TYR A 23 9.63 -9.17 -0.58
C TYR A 23 9.88 -10.64 -0.94
N GLY A 24 8.79 -11.40 -1.11
CA GLY A 24 8.84 -12.85 -1.38
C GLY A 24 9.17 -13.73 -0.16
N LYS A 25 9.26 -13.17 1.05
CA LYS A 25 9.63 -13.87 2.29
C LYS A 25 8.54 -13.77 3.36
N TRP A 26 7.29 -13.99 2.94
CA TRP A 26 6.12 -13.93 3.81
C TRP A 26 5.73 -15.32 4.30
N LYS A 27 5.53 -15.46 5.60
CA LYS A 27 5.22 -16.75 6.22
C LYS A 27 3.72 -17.04 6.22
N TYR A 28 2.92 -16.07 6.69
CA TYR A 28 1.47 -16.20 6.75
C TYR A 28 0.78 -14.83 6.85
N HIS A 29 -0.55 -14.84 6.72
CA HIS A 29 -1.41 -13.70 6.97
C HIS A 29 -2.58 -14.09 7.86
N GLU A 30 -3.14 -13.11 8.58
CA GLU A 30 -4.28 -13.27 9.47
C GLU A 30 -5.30 -12.15 9.25
N ASN A 31 -6.58 -12.52 9.25
CA ASN A 31 -7.69 -11.57 9.26
C ASN A 31 -8.01 -11.21 10.71
N ILE A 32 -7.47 -10.09 11.20
CA ILE A 32 -7.62 -9.70 12.61
C ILE A 32 -9.07 -9.25 12.89
N LYS A 33 -9.64 -8.45 11.99
CA LYS A 33 -11.02 -7.97 12.03
C LYS A 33 -11.42 -7.45 10.64
N PRO A 34 -12.70 -7.15 10.37
CA PRO A 34 -13.12 -6.60 9.08
C PRO A 34 -12.27 -5.39 8.67
N GLY A 35 -11.63 -5.50 7.49
CA GLY A 35 -10.76 -4.45 6.93
C GLY A 35 -9.36 -4.36 7.53
N VAL A 36 -8.96 -5.23 8.47
CA VAL A 36 -7.61 -5.21 9.06
C VAL A 36 -6.96 -6.58 8.93
N TYR A 37 -5.82 -6.58 8.25
CA TYR A 37 -5.04 -7.77 7.94
C TYR A 37 -3.66 -7.64 8.55
N LYS A 38 -3.12 -8.73 9.08
CA LYS A 38 -1.74 -8.82 9.56
C LYS A 38 -0.97 -9.76 8.64
N HIS A 39 0.22 -9.37 8.22
CA HIS A 39 1.16 -10.25 7.50
C HIS A 39 2.42 -10.40 8.33
N VAL A 40 2.93 -11.62 8.43
CA VAL A 40 4.14 -11.93 9.20
C VAL A 40 5.17 -12.54 8.28
N SER A 41 6.38 -11.97 8.27
CA SER A 41 7.48 -12.45 7.45
C SER A 41 8.16 -13.68 8.05
N GLU A 42 9.02 -14.32 7.27
CA GLU A 42 9.88 -15.41 7.75
C GLU A 42 10.90 -14.93 8.81
N THR A 43 11.25 -13.64 8.80
CA THR A 43 12.15 -13.01 9.78
C THR A 43 11.43 -12.53 11.04
N GLY A 44 10.09 -12.61 11.07
CA GLY A 44 9.26 -12.15 12.19
C GLY A 44 8.84 -10.68 12.11
N ASP A 45 9.18 -9.96 11.04
CA ASP A 45 8.64 -8.62 10.81
C ASP A 45 7.13 -8.71 10.54
N GLU A 46 6.38 -7.73 11.02
CA GLU A 46 4.93 -7.70 10.88
C GLU A 46 4.50 -6.42 10.15
N VAL A 47 3.51 -6.53 9.27
CA VAL A 47 2.87 -5.38 8.63
C VAL A 47 1.36 -5.50 8.72
N TYR A 48 0.71 -4.41 9.09
CA TYR A 48 -0.74 -4.32 9.21
C TYR A 48 -1.29 -3.57 8.01
N THR A 49 -2.20 -4.20 7.27
CA THR A 49 -2.91 -3.56 6.16
C THR A 49 -4.30 -3.17 6.61
N VAL A 50 -4.64 -1.89 6.51
CA VAL A 50 -5.99 -1.38 6.77
C VAL A 50 -6.66 -1.02 5.46
N ARG A 51 -7.74 -1.73 5.13
CA ARG A 51 -8.52 -1.57 3.90
C ARG A 51 -9.77 -0.75 4.18
N CYS A 52 -10.04 0.24 3.34
CA CYS A 52 -11.29 1.00 3.36
C CYS A 52 -11.94 1.03 1.96
N GLY A 53 -13.24 1.33 1.92
CA GLY A 53 -13.98 1.42 0.66
C GLY A 53 -13.68 2.72 -0.09
N SER A 54 -13.75 2.69 -1.42
CA SER A 54 -13.77 3.91 -2.24
C SER A 54 -14.85 3.84 -3.31
N ALA A 55 -15.26 5.01 -3.81
CA ALA A 55 -16.24 5.13 -4.89
C ALA A 55 -15.67 4.79 -6.28
N LYS A 56 -14.40 4.33 -6.39
CA LYS A 56 -13.61 4.15 -7.62
C LYS A 56 -13.37 5.46 -8.39
N LEU A 57 -14.43 6.16 -8.80
CA LEU A 57 -14.34 7.49 -9.38
C LEU A 57 -14.29 8.52 -8.24
N VAL A 58 -13.17 9.22 -8.13
CA VAL A 58 -12.89 10.13 -7.00
C VAL A 58 -12.23 11.41 -7.50
N SER A 59 -12.33 12.49 -6.72
CA SER A 59 -11.65 13.75 -7.02
C SER A 59 -10.16 13.68 -6.66
N THR A 60 -9.38 14.64 -7.17
CA THR A 60 -7.98 14.82 -6.76
C THR A 60 -7.86 15.20 -5.29
N ASP A 61 -8.82 15.94 -4.73
CA ASP A 61 -8.83 16.29 -3.31
C ASP A 61 -9.01 15.06 -2.42
N PHE A 62 -9.88 14.12 -2.80
CA PHE A 62 -9.99 12.84 -2.11
C PHE A 62 -8.67 12.06 -2.11
N ILE A 63 -7.93 12.05 -3.23
CA ILE A 63 -6.62 11.40 -3.30
C ILE A 63 -5.62 12.10 -2.37
N ARG A 64 -5.61 13.43 -2.32
CA ARG A 64 -4.74 14.20 -1.42
C ARG A 64 -5.06 13.95 0.05
N ASP A 65 -6.33 13.79 0.39
CA ASP A 65 -6.74 13.41 1.75
C ASP A 65 -6.21 12.02 2.11
N LEU A 66 -6.29 11.04 1.20
CA LEU A 66 -5.66 9.72 1.40
C LEU A 66 -4.15 9.83 1.57
N CYS A 67 -3.46 10.66 0.78
CA CYS A 67 -2.03 10.91 0.96
C CYS A 67 -1.72 11.51 2.34
N GLY A 68 -2.51 12.47 2.81
CA GLY A 68 -2.34 13.04 4.15
C GLY A 68 -2.52 12.01 5.27
N ILE A 69 -3.38 11.01 5.09
CA ILE A 69 -3.50 9.86 6.01
C ILE A 69 -2.25 8.98 5.92
N ALA A 70 -1.78 8.68 4.71
CA ALA A 70 -0.60 7.86 4.49
C ALA A 70 0.67 8.50 5.06
N ASP A 71 0.86 9.81 4.88
CA ASP A 71 1.99 10.56 5.44
C ASP A 71 1.98 10.51 6.97
N LYS A 72 0.79 10.54 7.58
CA LYS A 72 0.64 10.57 9.04
C LYS A 72 0.84 9.20 9.71
N TYR A 73 0.46 8.11 9.04
CA TYR A 73 0.36 6.79 9.68
C TYR A 73 1.13 5.66 8.97
N CYS A 74 1.63 5.89 7.75
CA CYS A 74 2.15 4.86 6.84
C CYS A 74 3.43 5.31 6.13
N ASP A 75 4.16 6.28 6.68
CA ASP A 75 5.40 6.84 6.11
C ASP A 75 5.25 7.28 4.64
N GLY A 76 4.05 7.75 4.28
CA GLY A 76 3.72 8.20 2.92
C GLY A 76 3.36 7.09 1.93
N HIS A 77 3.23 5.84 2.39
CA HIS A 77 2.90 4.70 1.54
C HIS A 77 1.41 4.34 1.58
N ILE A 78 0.85 4.07 0.40
CA ILE A 78 -0.51 3.58 0.21
C ILE A 78 -0.56 2.76 -1.09
N ARG A 79 -1.48 1.81 -1.17
CA ARG A 79 -1.78 1.12 -2.44
C ARG A 79 -3.28 1.00 -2.68
N PHE A 80 -3.66 0.70 -3.91
CA PHE A 80 -5.02 0.33 -4.26
C PHE A 80 -5.11 -1.15 -4.61
N THR A 81 -6.17 -1.79 -4.14
CA THR A 81 -6.50 -3.17 -4.52
C THR A 81 -7.10 -3.23 -5.93
N SER A 82 -7.17 -4.43 -6.51
CA SER A 82 -7.82 -4.67 -7.81
C SER A 82 -9.32 -4.35 -7.83
N ARG A 83 -9.94 -4.16 -6.66
CA ARG A 83 -11.34 -3.73 -6.48
C ARG A 83 -11.44 -2.26 -6.09
N TYR A 84 -10.41 -1.45 -6.36
CA TYR A 84 -10.35 0.00 -6.15
C TYR A 84 -10.40 0.45 -4.69
N ASN A 85 -10.26 -0.47 -3.73
CA ASN A 85 -10.18 -0.12 -2.31
C ASN A 85 -8.75 0.32 -1.95
N PRO A 86 -8.55 1.49 -1.32
CA PRO A 86 -7.28 1.89 -0.77
C PRO A 86 -6.89 1.04 0.46
N GLU A 87 -5.60 0.80 0.57
CA GLU A 87 -4.95 0.08 1.66
C GLU A 87 -3.76 0.86 2.20
N PHE A 88 -3.76 1.03 3.51
CA PHE A 88 -2.75 1.70 4.32
C PHE A 88 -1.89 0.64 5.02
N LEU A 89 -0.57 0.78 4.96
CA LEU A 89 0.41 -0.25 5.32
C LEU A 89 1.59 0.30 6.11
#